data_AF-A0AAW9HYB0-F1
#
_entry.id   AF-A0AAW9HYB0-F1
#
_cell.length_a   1.000
_cell.length_b   1.000
_cell.length_c   1.000
_cell.angle_alpha   90.00
_cell.angle_beta   90.00
_cell.angle_gamma   90.00
#
_symmetry.space_group_name_H-M   'P 1'
#
loop_
_entity.id
_entity.type
_entity.pdbx_description
1 polymer ?
#
loop_
_entity_poly.entity_id
_entity_poly.type
_entity_poly.pdbx_seq_one_letter_code
_entity_poly.pdbx_strand_id
1 'polypeptide(L)'
;MENNLIELTSGFPKIDLGHGYWHLHIPTYQRFIDSYKTPASLRRKCIQLIIDRVEFLIKNKLQSDAPIRVVACINLPSLWDSQIIAFFGDEYYKNFFNRNTDYQKWIPLSKERDICKEWNL
;
A
#
# COMPACT_ATOMS: atom_id res chain seq x y z
N MET A 1 -6.60 -14.60 -4.44
CA MET A 1 -5.95 -13.28 -4.25
C MET A 1 -6.95 -12.18 -4.50
N GLU A 2 -7.48 -12.03 -5.72
CA GLU A 2 -8.38 -10.92 -6.07
C GLU A 2 -9.63 -10.82 -5.20
N ASN A 3 -10.47 -11.87 -5.18
CA ASN A 3 -11.67 -11.91 -4.35
C ASN A 3 -11.37 -11.66 -2.87
N ASN A 4 -10.31 -12.27 -2.33
CA ASN A 4 -9.91 -12.10 -0.94
C ASN A 4 -9.52 -10.64 -0.65
N LEU A 5 -8.77 -9.97 -1.54
CA LEU A 5 -8.38 -8.59 -1.33
C LEU A 5 -9.60 -7.65 -1.40
N ILE A 6 -10.52 -7.91 -2.32
CA ILE A 6 -11.80 -7.17 -2.43
C ILE A 6 -12.63 -7.35 -1.16
N GLU A 7 -12.79 -8.58 -0.69
CA GLU A 7 -13.55 -8.93 0.51
C GLU A 7 -12.95 -8.26 1.76
N LEU A 8 -11.63 -8.39 1.97
CA LEU A 8 -10.91 -7.82 3.12
C LEU A 8 -10.90 -6.28 3.13
N THR A 9 -11.18 -5.65 2.00
CA THR A 9 -11.27 -4.19 1.86
C THR A 9 -12.67 -3.73 1.49
N SER A 10 -13.69 -4.58 1.65
CA SER A 10 -15.08 -4.29 1.28
C SER A 10 -15.67 -3.13 2.09
N GLY A 11 -15.17 -2.92 3.31
CA GLY A 11 -15.45 -1.76 4.14
C GLY A 11 -14.17 -1.05 4.58
N PHE A 12 -14.34 0.15 5.12
CA PHE A 12 -13.24 0.90 5.70
C PHE A 12 -12.76 0.24 7.01
N PRO A 13 -11.44 0.12 7.25
CA PRO A 13 -10.95 -0.48 8.49
C PRO A 13 -11.38 0.33 9.72
N LYS A 14 -11.54 -0.36 10.86
CA LYS A 14 -11.81 0.30 12.14
C LYS A 14 -10.67 1.27 12.46
N ILE A 15 -11.03 2.49 12.85
CA ILE A 15 -10.06 3.50 13.27
C ILE A 15 -9.43 3.06 14.60
N ASP A 16 -8.10 2.97 14.62
CA ASP A 16 -7.30 2.64 15.79
C ASP A 16 -6.27 3.74 16.04
N LEU A 17 -6.62 4.70 16.89
CA LEU A 17 -5.74 5.80 17.25
C LEU A 17 -4.60 5.36 18.20
N GLY A 18 -4.71 4.18 18.84
CA GLY A 18 -3.69 3.67 19.75
C GLY A 18 -2.48 3.13 18.97
N HIS A 19 -2.72 2.40 17.88
CA HIS A 19 -1.66 1.93 16.98
C HIS A 19 -1.29 2.96 15.90
N GLY A 20 -2.19 3.88 15.54
CA GLY A 20 -1.95 4.96 14.59
C GLY A 20 -2.00 4.54 13.12
N TYR A 21 -2.20 3.25 12.83
CA TYR A 21 -2.41 2.75 11.48
C TYR A 21 -3.11 1.38 11.46
N TRP A 22 -3.68 1.06 10.31
CA TRP A 22 -4.08 -0.28 9.90
C TRP A 22 -3.35 -0.63 8.61
N HIS A 23 -3.00 -1.91 8.41
CA HIS A 23 -2.39 -2.37 7.17
C HIS A 23 -2.90 -3.75 6.76
N LEU A 24 -2.82 -4.01 5.46
CA LEU A 24 -3.15 -5.29 4.86
C LEU A 24 -2.11 -5.65 3.80
N HIS A 25 -1.38 -6.74 4.04
CA HIS A 25 -0.56 -7.39 3.02
C HIS A 25 -1.44 -8.01 1.93
N ILE A 26 -0.92 -8.10 0.71
CA ILE A 26 -1.62 -8.84 -0.34
C ILE A 26 -1.88 -10.30 0.08
N PRO A 27 -3.12 -10.81 -0.04
CA PRO A 27 -3.47 -12.15 0.40
C PRO A 27 -3.02 -13.19 -0.65
N THR A 28 -1.71 -13.40 -0.74
CA THR A 28 -1.07 -14.34 -1.65
C THR A 28 0.17 -14.98 -1.05
N TYR A 29 0.63 -16.06 -1.66
CA TYR A 29 1.87 -16.71 -1.28
C TYR A 29 3.06 -16.04 -1.97
N GLN A 30 4.13 -15.78 -1.23
CA GLN A 30 5.39 -15.23 -1.74
C GLN A 30 5.91 -16.01 -2.95
N ARG A 31 6.01 -17.34 -2.80
CA ARG A 31 6.45 -18.27 -3.85
C ARG A 31 5.61 -18.21 -5.13
N PHE A 32 4.39 -17.68 -5.04
CA PHE A 32 3.54 -17.47 -6.20
C PHE A 32 3.86 -16.11 -6.82
N ILE A 33 3.61 -15.00 -6.13
CA ILE A 33 3.69 -13.67 -6.77
C ILE A 33 5.11 -13.29 -7.21
N ASP A 34 6.14 -13.67 -6.44
CA ASP A 34 7.52 -13.27 -6.71
C ASP A 34 8.27 -14.24 -7.63
N SER A 35 7.69 -15.41 -7.91
CA SER A 35 8.29 -16.40 -8.81
C SER A 35 8.55 -15.83 -10.19
N TYR A 36 9.73 -16.10 -10.75
CA TYR A 36 10.07 -15.75 -12.13
C TYR A 36 9.09 -16.34 -13.17
N LYS A 37 8.34 -17.39 -12.80
CA LYS A 37 7.30 -17.99 -13.65
C LYS A 37 5.99 -17.18 -13.67
N THR A 38 5.82 -16.25 -12.74
CA THR A 38 4.60 -15.44 -12.63
C THR A 38 4.61 -14.36 -13.69
N PRO A 39 3.63 -14.37 -14.62
CA PRO A 39 3.62 -13.44 -15.74
C PRO A 39 3.61 -11.98 -15.29
N ALA A 40 4.36 -11.13 -16.01
CA ALA A 40 4.37 -9.70 -15.75
C ALA A 40 2.96 -9.07 -15.83
N SER A 41 2.09 -9.59 -16.70
CA SER A 41 0.68 -9.17 -16.78
C SER A 41 -0.09 -9.42 -15.49
N LEU A 42 0.15 -10.56 -14.83
CA LEU A 42 -0.48 -10.88 -13.55
C LEU A 42 0.06 -10.00 -12.42
N ARG A 43 1.38 -9.74 -12.39
CA ARG A 43 2.00 -8.80 -11.46
C ARG A 43 1.41 -7.39 -11.60
N ARG A 44 1.25 -6.90 -12.84
CA ARG A 44 0.60 -5.61 -13.13
C ARG A 44 -0.84 -5.58 -12.66
N LYS A 45 -1.62 -6.64 -12.92
CA LYS A 45 -3.01 -6.74 -12.42
C LYS A 45 -3.06 -6.69 -10.89
N CYS A 46 -2.11 -7.32 -10.19
CA CYS A 46 -2.01 -7.25 -8.73
C CYS A 46 -1.75 -5.82 -8.24
N ILE A 47 -0.80 -5.11 -8.86
CA ILE A 47 -0.51 -3.69 -8.54
C ILE A 47 -1.76 -2.82 -8.78
N GLN A 48 -2.40 -2.97 -9.94
CA GLN A 48 -3.61 -2.22 -10.27
C GLN A 48 -4.72 -2.48 -9.25
N LEU A 49 -4.93 -3.75 -8.87
CA LEU A 49 -5.92 -4.10 -7.87
C LEU A 49 -5.65 -3.41 -6.51
N ILE A 50 -4.39 -3.33 -6.07
CA ILE A 50 -4.03 -2.59 -4.85
C ILE A 50 -4.42 -1.11 -4.98
N ILE A 51 -4.10 -0.49 -6.12
CA ILE A 51 -4.43 0.93 -6.39
C ILE A 51 -5.95 1.13 -6.38
N ASP A 52 -6.70 0.27 -7.06
CA ASP A 52 -8.17 0.34 -7.12
C ASP A 52 -8.80 0.19 -5.73
N ARG A 53 -8.27 -0.71 -4.90
CA ARG A 53 -8.75 -0.89 -3.52
C ARG A 53 -8.39 0.30 -2.62
N VAL A 54 -7.21 0.89 -2.79
CA VAL A 54 -6.84 2.14 -2.10
C VAL A 54 -7.80 3.27 -2.50
N GLU A 55 -8.07 3.43 -3.79
CA GLU A 55 -9.02 4.44 -4.27
C GLU A 55 -10.43 4.22 -3.71
N PHE A 56 -10.91 2.97 -3.70
CA PHE A 56 -12.18 2.60 -3.07
C PHE A 56 -12.22 3.01 -1.60
N LEU A 57 -11.19 2.68 -0.82
CA LEU A 57 -11.12 3.06 0.60
C LEU A 57 -11.04 4.57 0.78
N ILE A 58 -10.36 5.30 -0.13
CA ILE A 58 -10.34 6.78 -0.10
C ILE A 58 -11.74 7.36 -0.30
N LYS A 59 -12.52 6.82 -1.23
CA LYS A 59 -13.89 7.25 -1.52
C LYS A 59 -14.87 6.91 -0.40
N ASN A 60 -14.61 5.83 0.36
CA ASN A 60 -15.47 5.32 1.43
C ASN A 60 -14.89 5.56 2.83
N LYS A 61 -14.03 6.57 3.02
CA LYS A 61 -13.47 6.92 4.33
C LYS A 61 -14.58 7.24 5.33
N LEU A 62 -14.42 6.74 6.55
CA LEU A 62 -15.26 7.16 7.68
C LEU A 62 -14.97 8.62 8.04
N GLN A 63 -16.01 9.35 8.47
CA GLN A 63 -15.81 10.67 9.06
C GLN A 63 -15.07 10.52 10.39
N SER A 64 -14.09 11.40 10.61
CA SER A 64 -13.19 11.37 11.74
C SER A 64 -12.63 12.78 11.96
N ASP A 65 -12.50 13.18 13.22
CA ASP A 65 -11.84 14.44 13.58
C ASP A 65 -10.33 14.40 13.33
N ALA A 66 -9.74 13.21 13.35
CA ALA A 66 -8.33 12.99 13.00
C ALA A 66 -8.15 12.78 11.48
N PRO A 67 -7.07 13.30 10.88
CA PRO A 67 -6.79 13.11 9.46
C PRO A 67 -6.53 11.64 9.13
N ILE A 68 -7.14 11.15 8.04
CA ILE A 68 -6.99 9.77 7.57
C ILE A 68 -6.34 9.76 6.19
N ARG A 69 -5.22 9.03 6.06
CA ARG A 69 -4.50 8.84 4.79
C ARG A 69 -4.48 7.36 4.44
N VAL A 70 -4.93 7.03 3.23
CA VAL A 70 -4.82 5.66 2.70
C VAL A 70 -3.77 5.68 1.61
N VAL A 71 -2.81 4.76 1.66
CA VAL A 71 -1.71 4.69 0.71
C VAL A 71 -1.54 3.26 0.17
N ALA A 72 -1.04 3.18 -1.06
CA ALA A 72 -0.51 1.96 -1.63
C ALA A 72 1.00 1.89 -1.36
N CYS A 73 1.45 0.84 -0.67
CA CYS A 73 2.86 0.50 -0.56
C CYS A 73 3.16 -0.61 -1.57
N ILE A 74 3.83 -0.26 -2.68
CA ILE A 74 4.18 -1.21 -3.73
C ILE A 74 5.67 -1.54 -3.62
N ASN A 75 5.99 -2.80 -3.30
CA ASN A 75 7.37 -3.25 -3.15
C ASN A 75 7.85 -3.89 -4.46
N LEU A 76 8.95 -3.40 -5.03
CA LEU A 76 9.53 -3.90 -6.26
C LEU A 76 11.00 -4.29 -6.04
N PRO A 77 11.49 -5.37 -6.68
CA PRO A 77 10.76 -6.25 -7.62
C PRO A 77 9.86 -7.31 -6.94
N SER A 78 9.95 -7.46 -5.62
CA SER A 78 9.21 -8.47 -4.83
C SER A 78 7.89 -7.94 -4.30
N LEU A 79 6.80 -8.26 -4.99
CA LEU A 79 5.47 -7.74 -4.71
C LEU A 79 4.83 -8.32 -3.45
N TRP A 80 5.30 -9.45 -2.93
CA TRP A 80 4.70 -10.10 -1.76
C TRP A 80 4.59 -9.18 -0.53
N ASP A 81 5.58 -8.32 -0.32
CA ASP A 81 5.60 -7.34 0.77
C ASP A 81 4.78 -6.07 0.48
N SER A 82 4.07 -6.01 -0.65
CA SER A 82 3.18 -4.89 -0.97
C SER A 82 1.94 -4.89 -0.08
N GLN A 83 1.47 -3.69 0.27
CA GLN A 83 0.43 -3.51 1.28
C GLN A 83 -0.47 -2.31 0.97
N ILE A 84 -1.69 -2.38 1.51
CA ILE A 84 -2.56 -1.22 1.69
C ILE A 84 -2.37 -0.74 3.12
N ILE A 85 -2.16 0.56 3.33
CA ILE A 85 -1.98 1.14 4.67
C ILE A 85 -2.96 2.30 4.85
N ALA A 86 -3.72 2.28 5.94
CA ALA A 86 -4.54 3.40 6.39
C ALA A 86 -3.91 3.99 7.65
N PHE A 87 -3.42 5.22 7.57
CA PHE A 87 -2.87 5.97 8.69
C PHE A 87 -3.97 6.79 9.37
N PHE A 88 -3.96 6.76 10.70
CA PHE A 88 -4.88 7.51 11.54
C PHE A 88 -4.08 8.56 12.30
N GLY A 89 -4.33 9.83 11.98
CA GLY A 89 -3.55 10.94 12.51
C GLY A 89 -2.28 11.27 11.70
N ASP A 90 -1.65 12.36 12.07
CA ASP A 90 -0.49 12.94 11.37
C ASP A 90 0.85 12.41 11.86
N GLU A 91 0.95 12.14 13.16
CA GLU A 91 2.21 11.85 13.82
C GLU A 91 2.84 10.55 13.32
N TYR A 92 2.09 9.46 13.34
CA TYR A 92 2.59 8.17 12.88
C TYR A 92 2.93 8.20 11.39
N TYR A 93 2.08 8.82 10.55
CA TYR A 93 2.36 8.98 9.12
C TYR A 93 3.69 9.68 8.85
N LYS A 94 3.97 10.79 9.55
CA LYS A 94 5.22 11.56 9.37
C LYS A 94 6.45 10.75 9.78
N ASN A 95 6.34 9.96 10.85
CA ASN A 95 7.44 9.15 11.37
C ASN A 95 7.61 7.79 10.68
N PHE A 96 6.59 7.29 9.97
CA PHE A 96 6.61 5.99 9.30
C PHE A 96 7.75 5.88 8.29
N PHE A 97 8.01 6.95 7.54
CA PHE A 97 9.04 6.97 6.50
C PHE A 97 10.44 7.26 7.02
N ASN A 98 10.58 7.61 8.30
CA ASN A 98 11.89 7.82 8.92
C ASN A 98 12.56 6.46 9.18
N ARG A 99 13.22 5.95 8.15
CA ARG A 99 13.99 4.70 8.16
C ARG A 99 15.40 5.02 7.69
N ASN A 100 16.33 5.03 8.62
CA ASN A 100 17.75 5.21 8.34
C ASN A 100 18.57 4.44 9.39
N THR A 101 18.31 3.14 9.47
CA THR A 101 19.02 2.20 10.34
C THR A 101 19.85 1.24 9.49
N ASP A 102 20.72 0.47 10.13
CA ASP A 102 21.54 -0.55 9.47
C ASP A 102 20.69 -1.65 8.81
N TYR A 103 19.45 -1.84 9.28
CA TYR A 103 18.52 -2.85 8.76
C TYR A 103 17.63 -2.31 7.64
N GLN A 104 17.30 -1.01 7.66
CA GLN A 104 16.37 -0.42 6.70
C GLN A 104 16.63 1.06 6.49
N LYS A 105 16.83 1.44 5.22
CA LYS A 105 16.97 2.84 4.79
C LYS A 105 15.96 3.18 3.71
N TRP A 106 15.14 4.20 3.92
CA TRP A 106 14.18 4.72 2.95
C TRP A 106 14.63 6.11 2.53
N ILE A 107 14.80 6.30 1.22
CA ILE A 107 15.25 7.57 0.65
C ILE A 107 14.06 8.15 -0.13
N PRO A 108 13.56 9.34 0.25
CA PRO A 108 12.50 9.97 -0.50
C PRO A 108 12.99 10.27 -1.92
N LEU A 109 12.15 9.97 -2.91
CA LEU A 109 12.42 10.38 -4.28
C LEU A 109 12.40 11.92 -4.37
N SER A 110 13.20 12.47 -5.27
CA SER A 110 13.14 13.92 -5.54
C SER A 110 11.72 14.31 -5.93
N LYS A 111 11.28 15.49 -5.48
CA LYS A 111 10.00 16.08 -5.91
C LYS A 111 9.96 16.37 -7.41
N GLU A 112 11.12 16.43 -8.08
CA GLU A 112 11.20 16.56 -9.53
C GLU A 112 10.91 15.25 -10.28
N ARG A 113 10.92 14.11 -9.57
CA ARG A 113 10.65 12.80 -10.19
C ARG A 113 9.16 12.54 -10.30
N ASP A 114 8.76 12.03 -11.46
CA ASP A 114 7.38 11.69 -11.78
C ASP A 114 7.39 10.29 -12.42
N ILE A 115 7.04 9.29 -11.61
CA ILE A 115 7.06 7.88 -12.04
C ILE A 115 6.10 7.66 -13.21
N CYS A 116 4.95 8.34 -13.24
CA CYS A 116 3.99 8.18 -14.32
C CYS A 116 4.59 8.64 -15.65
N LYS A 117 5.27 9.80 -15.66
CA LYS A 117 5.99 10.27 -16.85
C LYS A 117 7.14 9.35 -17.23
N GLU A 118 7.98 8.97 -16.26
CA GLU A 118 9.16 8.15 -16.53
C GLU A 118 8.82 6.75 -17.04
N TRP A 119 7.71 6.18 -16.59
CA TRP A 119 7.29 4.82 -16.94
C TRP A 119 6.17 4.80 -18.00
N ASN A 120 5.75 5.96 -18.49
CA ASN A 120 4.70 6.14 -19.49
C ASN A 120 3.39 5.44 -19.08
N LEU A 121 2.95 5.71 -17.84
CA LEU A 121 1.71 5.18 -17.22
C LEU A 121 0.50 6.08 -17.50
#